data_AF-A0A6P6FK83-F1
#
_entry.id   AF-A0A6P6FK83-F1
#
_cell.length_a   1.000
_cell.length_b   1.000
_cell.length_c   1.000
_cell.angle_alpha   90.00
_cell.angle_beta   90.00
_cell.angle_gamma   90.00
#
_symmetry.space_group_name_H-M   'P 1'
#
loop_
_entity.id
_entity.type
_entity.pdbx_description
1 polymer ?
#
loop_
_entity_poly.entity_id
_entity_poly.type
_entity_poly.pdbx_seq_one_letter_code
_entity_poly.pdbx_strand_id
1 'polypeptide(L)'
;MDWQTNKFQYFKTVKFFGQLVGVWPYQEEFPKITMRLVTLVVVIACLATQISRVLVFYSLDILLEQMPHLDVTLILVLKQYNYILNEKKLKELLSDIIAERLIERPTKELEILDMYSQKAMILSFIYKVSTFVTAIMFALIPVISPILNIVAPLNESRSREFIYPAYYFVDEERYYYVIVAHMITSMSIIVAVYIACDISLILFVQHGCALLAISGM
;
A
#
# COMPACT_ATOMS: atom_id res chain seq x y z
N MET A 1 8.27 -27.95 12.47
CA MET A 1 7.28 -27.38 11.51
C MET A 1 8.05 -27.13 10.21
N ASP A 2 7.60 -27.61 9.05
CA ASP A 2 8.39 -27.56 7.81
C ASP A 2 8.59 -26.12 7.29
N TRP A 3 9.85 -25.70 7.15
CA TRP A 3 10.23 -24.37 6.67
C TRP A 3 9.78 -24.16 5.23
N GLN A 4 9.72 -25.18 4.37
CA GLN A 4 9.30 -24.96 2.98
C GLN A 4 7.86 -24.45 2.90
N THR A 5 6.96 -25.05 3.68
CA THR A 5 5.58 -24.61 3.83
C THR A 5 5.50 -23.20 4.44
N ASN A 6 6.28 -22.92 5.48
CA ASN A 6 6.29 -21.60 6.14
C ASN A 6 6.91 -20.49 5.27
N LYS A 7 7.92 -20.79 4.44
CA LYS A 7 8.58 -19.84 3.53
C LYS A 7 7.60 -19.31 2.51
N PHE A 8 6.77 -20.20 1.97
CA PHE A 8 5.73 -19.82 1.02
C PHE A 8 4.76 -18.83 1.66
N GLN A 9 4.33 -19.10 2.90
CA GLN A 9 3.42 -18.23 3.64
C GLN A 9 4.07 -16.89 4.06
N TYR A 10 5.33 -16.92 4.48
CA TYR A 10 6.07 -15.76 5.01
C TYR A 10 6.19 -14.63 3.98
N PHE A 11 6.55 -14.96 2.74
CA PHE A 11 6.67 -13.97 1.65
C PHE A 11 5.43 -13.85 0.77
N LYS A 12 4.37 -14.65 0.97
CA LYS A 12 3.21 -14.71 0.07
C LYS A 12 2.60 -13.33 -0.19
N THR A 13 2.33 -12.60 0.88
CA THR A 13 1.67 -11.29 0.83
C THR A 13 2.56 -10.28 0.10
N VAL A 14 3.82 -10.16 0.53
CA VAL A 14 4.80 -9.25 -0.10
C VAL A 14 4.98 -9.56 -1.58
N LYS A 15 5.13 -10.83 -1.93
CA LYS A 15 5.27 -11.27 -3.33
C LYS A 15 4.05 -10.86 -4.14
N PHE A 16 2.85 -11.18 -3.67
CA PHE A 16 1.61 -10.88 -4.40
C PHE A 16 1.44 -9.38 -4.65
N PHE A 17 1.44 -8.57 -3.59
CA PHE A 17 1.27 -7.11 -3.75
C PHE A 17 2.45 -6.48 -4.46
N GLY A 18 3.67 -6.96 -4.20
CA GLY A 18 4.87 -6.47 -4.86
C GLY A 18 4.86 -6.72 -6.37
N GLN A 19 4.28 -7.83 -6.83
CA GLN A 19 4.10 -8.11 -8.26
C GLN A 19 3.02 -7.22 -8.89
N LEU A 20 1.96 -6.89 -8.15
CA LEU A 20 0.88 -6.00 -8.61
C LEU A 20 1.37 -4.58 -8.90
N VAL A 21 2.34 -4.08 -8.14
CA VAL A 21 2.88 -2.71 -8.29
C VAL A 21 4.31 -2.66 -8.84
N GLY A 22 4.86 -3.81 -9.25
CA GLY A 22 6.18 -3.91 -9.87
C GLY A 22 7.37 -3.65 -8.93
N VAL A 23 7.23 -3.80 -7.61
CA VAL A 23 8.36 -3.70 -6.66
C VAL A 23 9.00 -5.05 -6.34
N TRP A 24 8.39 -6.17 -6.72
CA TRP A 24 8.94 -7.49 -6.43
C TRP A 24 10.18 -7.78 -7.29
N PRO A 25 11.37 -8.01 -6.67
CA PRO A 25 12.63 -8.06 -7.42
C PRO A 25 12.79 -9.33 -8.28
N TYR A 26 12.08 -10.41 -7.95
CA TYR A 26 12.11 -11.67 -8.70
C TYR A 26 11.01 -11.77 -9.77
N GLN A 27 10.37 -10.65 -10.12
CA GLN A 27 9.37 -10.59 -11.18
C GLN A 27 10.05 -10.42 -12.56
N GLU A 28 9.45 -11.03 -13.59
CA GLU A 28 9.83 -10.83 -14.99
C GLU A 28 9.84 -9.35 -15.38
N GLU A 29 10.78 -8.95 -16.23
CA GLU A 29 11.04 -7.53 -16.53
C GLU A 29 9.85 -6.83 -17.19
N PHE A 30 9.22 -7.46 -18.18
CA PHE A 30 8.12 -6.87 -18.92
C PHE A 30 6.90 -6.51 -18.04
N PRO A 31 6.29 -7.45 -17.28
CA PRO A 31 5.16 -7.11 -16.40
C PRO A 31 5.59 -6.16 -15.28
N LYS A 32 6.82 -6.28 -14.76
CA LYS A 32 7.35 -5.39 -13.72
C LYS A 32 7.42 -3.93 -14.20
N ILE A 33 8.00 -3.69 -15.37
CA ILE A 33 8.10 -2.34 -15.96
C ILE A 33 6.70 -1.80 -16.27
N THR A 34 5.81 -2.64 -16.82
CA THR A 34 4.43 -2.25 -17.12
C THR A 34 3.70 -1.77 -15.86
N MET A 35 3.75 -2.54 -14.76
CA MET A 35 3.12 -2.13 -13.51
C MET A 35 3.71 -0.85 -12.93
N ARG A 36 5.05 -0.67 -12.99
CA ARG A 36 5.70 0.57 -12.56
C ARG A 36 5.20 1.79 -13.34
N LEU A 37 5.05 1.66 -14.66
CA LEU A 37 4.52 2.73 -15.51
C LEU A 37 3.06 3.05 -15.20
N VAL A 38 2.22 2.02 -15.03
CA VAL A 38 0.81 2.20 -14.65
C VAL A 38 0.70 2.91 -13.29
N THR A 39 1.44 2.45 -12.28
CA THR A 39 1.48 3.10 -10.97
C THR A 39 1.92 4.55 -11.08
N LEU A 40 2.98 4.84 -11.85
CA LEU A 40 3.48 6.20 -12.06
C LEU A 40 2.43 7.12 -12.68
N VAL A 41 1.79 6.69 -13.77
CA VAL A 41 0.79 7.50 -14.48
C VAL A 41 -0.39 7.82 -13.57
N VAL A 42 -0.92 6.83 -12.84
CA VAL A 42 -2.05 7.04 -11.94
C VAL A 42 -1.68 7.95 -10.77
N VAL A 43 -0.48 7.80 -10.21
CA VAL A 43 -0.02 8.65 -9.09
C VAL A 43 0.20 10.09 -9.54
N ILE A 44 0.76 10.32 -10.74
CA ILE A 44 0.88 11.67 -11.31
C ILE A 44 -0.50 12.29 -11.51
N ALA A 45 -1.45 11.55 -12.08
CA ALA A 45 -2.82 12.04 -12.26
C ALA A 45 -3.47 12.38 -10.91
N CYS A 46 -3.30 11.53 -9.90
CA CYS A 46 -3.78 11.75 -8.54
C CYS A 46 -3.20 13.04 -7.93
N LEU A 47 -1.86 13.20 -7.96
CA LEU A 47 -1.19 14.42 -7.48
C LEU A 47 -1.65 15.66 -8.23
N ALA A 48 -1.77 15.59 -9.56
CA ALA A 48 -2.23 16.71 -10.36
C ALA A 48 -3.62 17.18 -9.92
N THR A 49 -4.57 16.27 -9.69
CA THR A 49 -5.93 16.63 -9.27
C THR A 49 -5.99 17.22 -7.85
N GLN A 50 -5.16 16.71 -6.92
CA GLN A 50 -5.08 17.24 -5.55
C GLN A 50 -4.42 18.62 -5.52
N ILE A 51 -3.27 18.80 -6.19
CA ILE A 51 -2.57 20.08 -6.28
C ILE A 51 -3.46 21.12 -6.98
N SER A 52 -4.16 20.73 -8.04
CA SER A 52 -5.06 21.63 -8.76
C SER A 52 -6.20 22.14 -7.88
N ARG A 53 -6.74 21.31 -6.99
CA ARG A 53 -7.75 21.73 -6.01
C ARG A 53 -7.21 22.81 -5.08
N VAL A 54 -5.99 22.66 -4.59
CA VAL A 54 -5.32 23.65 -3.72
C VAL A 54 -5.06 24.96 -4.47
N LEU A 55 -4.59 24.88 -5.72
CA LEU A 55 -4.26 26.07 -6.51
C LEU A 55 -5.49 26.88 -6.94
N VAL A 56 -6.57 26.20 -7.35
CA VAL A 56 -7.78 26.88 -7.86
C VAL A 56 -8.62 27.46 -6.72
N PHE A 57 -8.67 26.78 -5.58
CA PHE A 57 -9.53 27.15 -4.46
C PHE A 57 -8.73 27.44 -3.20
N TYR A 58 -7.60 28.14 -3.34
CA TYR A 58 -6.67 28.34 -2.24
C TYR A 58 -7.34 28.97 -1.00
N SER A 59 -7.33 28.23 0.10
CA SER A 59 -7.63 28.71 1.46
C SER A 59 -6.83 27.87 2.46
N LEU A 60 -6.61 28.41 3.67
CA LEU A 60 -5.93 27.63 4.72
C LEU A 60 -6.73 26.39 5.10
N ASP A 61 -8.06 26.49 5.13
CA ASP A 61 -8.94 25.36 5.44
C ASP A 61 -8.81 24.25 4.38
N ILE A 62 -8.81 24.60 3.09
CA ILE A 62 -8.65 23.64 2.00
C ILE A 62 -7.25 23.03 2.01
N LEU A 63 -6.21 23.82 2.32
CA LEU A 63 -4.86 23.28 2.46
C LEU A 63 -4.79 22.25 3.59
N LEU A 64 -5.35 22.58 4.76
CA LEU A 64 -5.36 21.67 5.93
C LEU A 64 -6.17 20.40 5.66
N GLU A 65 -7.29 20.50 4.95
CA GLU A 65 -8.09 19.35 4.53
C GLU A 65 -7.33 18.45 3.53
N GLN A 66 -6.55 19.05 2.62
CA GLN A 66 -5.79 18.33 1.58
C GLN A 66 -4.50 17.69 2.08
N MET A 67 -3.88 18.25 3.13
CA MET A 67 -2.58 17.82 3.64
C MET A 67 -2.47 16.30 3.86
N PRO A 68 -3.40 15.63 4.57
CA PRO A 68 -3.29 14.18 4.79
C PRO A 68 -3.27 13.36 3.49
N HIS A 69 -4.00 13.81 2.46
CA HIS A 69 -4.09 13.12 1.17
C HIS A 69 -2.81 13.30 0.34
N LEU A 70 -2.27 14.52 0.35
CA LEU A 70 -0.98 14.83 -0.29
C LEU A 70 0.16 14.07 0.40
N ASP A 71 0.17 14.02 1.72
CA ASP A 71 1.16 13.29 2.51
C ASP A 71 1.17 11.80 2.17
N VAL A 72 -0.01 11.16 2.15
CA VAL A 72 -0.14 9.75 1.75
C VAL A 72 0.38 9.52 0.33
N THR A 73 0.06 10.42 -0.60
CA THR A 73 0.48 10.28 -2.00
C THR A 73 1.99 10.51 -2.15
N LEU A 74 2.58 11.45 -1.40
CA LEU A 74 4.02 11.71 -1.39
C LEU A 74 4.80 10.55 -0.77
N ILE A 75 4.36 10.04 0.38
CA ILE A 75 4.96 8.88 1.05
C ILE A 75 4.92 7.66 0.12
N LEU A 76 3.83 7.47 -0.62
CA LEU A 76 3.76 6.41 -1.63
C LEU A 76 4.88 6.53 -2.67
N VAL A 77 5.06 7.72 -3.26
CA VAL A 77 6.11 7.95 -4.26
C VAL A 77 7.46 7.61 -3.65
N LEU A 78 7.76 8.13 -2.46
CA LEU A 78 9.03 7.87 -1.77
C LEU A 78 9.26 6.37 -1.54
N LYS A 79 8.26 5.64 -1.03
CA LYS A 79 8.35 4.19 -0.79
C LYS A 79 8.55 3.41 -2.09
N GLN A 80 7.70 3.65 -3.09
CA GLN A 80 7.74 2.97 -4.38
C GLN A 80 9.12 3.12 -5.03
N TYR A 81 9.62 4.36 -5.13
CA TYR A 81 10.90 4.63 -5.76
C TYR A 81 12.09 4.20 -4.91
N ASN A 82 11.99 4.23 -3.58
CA ASN A 82 13.03 3.64 -2.73
C ASN A 82 13.22 2.15 -3.05
N TYR A 83 12.13 1.40 -3.18
CA TYR A 83 12.18 -0.04 -3.51
C TYR A 83 12.66 -0.29 -4.94
N ILE A 84 12.25 0.54 -5.91
CA ILE A 84 12.70 0.42 -7.31
C ILE A 84 14.20 0.73 -7.44
N LEU A 85 14.66 1.85 -6.87
CA LEU A 85 16.06 2.28 -6.99
C LEU A 85 17.01 1.35 -6.22
N ASN A 86 16.55 0.81 -5.08
CA ASN A 86 17.32 -0.12 -4.27
C ASN A 86 16.95 -1.60 -4.53
N GLU A 87 16.42 -1.93 -5.72
CA GLU A 87 15.94 -3.28 -6.06
C GLU A 87 16.99 -4.37 -5.82
N LYS A 88 18.27 -4.09 -6.11
CA LYS A 88 19.38 -5.03 -5.85
C LYS A 88 19.52 -5.33 -4.36
N LYS A 89 19.53 -4.29 -3.52
CA LYS A 89 19.62 -4.42 -2.06
C LYS A 89 18.38 -5.11 -1.49
N LEU A 90 17.19 -4.83 -2.04
CA LEU A 90 15.96 -5.53 -1.68
C LEU A 90 16.06 -7.03 -1.98
N LYS A 91 16.61 -7.40 -3.15
CA LYS A 91 16.82 -8.78 -3.55
C LYS A 91 17.82 -9.49 -2.63
N GLU A 92 18.91 -8.82 -2.27
CA GLU A 92 19.92 -9.31 -1.33
C GLU A 92 19.27 -9.59 0.03
N LEU A 93 18.58 -8.61 0.64
CA LEU A 93 17.89 -8.79 1.92
C LEU A 93 16.90 -9.97 1.93
N LEU A 94 16.12 -10.12 0.85
CA LEU A 94 15.20 -11.26 0.73
C LEU A 94 15.94 -12.60 0.57
N SER A 95 17.07 -12.61 -0.13
CA SER A 95 17.91 -13.80 -0.29
C SER A 95 18.58 -14.18 1.03
N ASP A 96 19.05 -13.20 1.80
CA ASP A 96 19.74 -13.39 3.07
C ASP A 96 18.79 -14.02 4.10
N ILE A 97 17.55 -13.53 4.23
CA ILE A 97 16.53 -14.16 5.09
C ILE A 97 16.37 -15.65 4.76
N ILE A 98 16.37 -15.98 3.47
CA ILE A 98 16.21 -17.37 3.03
C ILE A 98 17.46 -18.18 3.34
N ALA A 99 18.64 -17.65 3.02
CA ALA A 99 19.92 -18.33 3.18
C ALA A 99 20.22 -18.59 4.66
N GLU A 100 20.02 -17.60 5.52
CA GLU A 100 20.26 -17.73 6.96
C GLU A 100 19.38 -18.76 7.64
N ARG A 101 18.19 -19.01 7.09
CA ARG A 101 17.28 -20.05 7.59
C ARG A 101 17.60 -21.46 7.07
N LEU A 102 18.54 -21.58 6.13
CA LEU A 102 19.10 -22.86 5.68
C LEU A 102 20.37 -23.24 6.45
N ILE A 103 20.95 -22.31 7.21
CA ILE A 103 22.12 -22.57 8.06
C ILE A 103 21.70 -23.50 9.21
N GLU A 104 22.51 -24.52 9.46
CA GLU A 104 22.32 -25.42 10.60
C GLU A 104 22.66 -24.67 11.90
N ARG A 105 21.69 -24.58 12.81
CA ARG A 105 21.78 -23.80 14.06
C ARG A 105 21.32 -24.63 15.25
N PRO A 106 21.80 -24.32 16.47
CA PRO A 106 21.26 -24.90 17.70
C PRO A 106 19.75 -24.69 17.82
N THR A 107 19.05 -25.64 18.42
CA THR A 107 17.58 -25.60 18.59
C THR A 107 17.09 -24.30 19.23
N LYS A 108 17.83 -23.75 20.20
CA LYS A 108 17.48 -22.48 20.86
C LYS A 108 17.49 -21.29 19.91
N GLU A 109 18.43 -21.22 18.98
CA GLU A 109 18.47 -20.13 17.99
C GLU A 109 17.33 -20.26 16.98
N LEU A 110 17.00 -21.49 16.58
CA LEU A 110 15.87 -21.77 15.70
C LEU A 110 14.53 -21.36 16.35
N GLU A 111 14.36 -21.64 17.65
CA GLU A 111 13.18 -21.19 18.40
C GLU A 111 13.05 -19.65 18.42
N ILE A 112 14.17 -18.93 18.53
CA ILE A 112 14.18 -17.46 18.43
C ILE A 112 13.78 -16.99 17.03
N LEU A 113 14.37 -17.54 15.97
CA LEU A 113 14.01 -17.22 14.58
C LEU A 113 12.52 -17.47 14.31
N ASP A 114 11.99 -18.59 14.82
CA ASP A 114 10.58 -18.97 14.68
C ASP A 114 9.66 -17.98 15.40
N MET A 115 10.01 -17.61 16.64
CA MET A 115 9.25 -16.62 17.42
C MET A 115 9.16 -15.28 16.69
N TYR A 116 10.28 -14.74 16.20
CA TYR A 116 10.28 -13.46 15.47
C TYR A 116 9.60 -13.56 14.10
N SER A 117 9.72 -14.70 13.42
CA SER A 117 8.98 -14.96 12.17
C SER A 117 7.47 -14.95 12.40
N GLN A 118 7.00 -15.56 13.49
CA GLN A 118 5.57 -15.53 13.87
C GLN A 118 5.12 -14.12 14.21
N LYS A 119 5.91 -13.35 14.98
CA LYS A 119 5.64 -11.93 15.25
C LYS A 119 5.52 -11.13 13.96
N ALA A 120 6.44 -11.33 13.01
CA ALA A 120 6.39 -10.68 11.71
C ALA A 120 5.09 -11.00 10.96
N MET A 121 4.67 -12.27 10.94
CA MET A 121 3.42 -12.67 10.28
C MET A 121 2.18 -12.06 10.94
N ILE A 122 2.13 -12.00 12.28
CA ILE A 122 1.01 -11.39 13.02
C ILE A 122 0.95 -9.89 12.74
N LEU A 123 2.07 -9.17 12.85
CA LEU A 123 2.14 -7.73 12.56
C LEU A 123 1.75 -7.44 11.11
N SER A 124 2.23 -8.25 10.17
CA SER A 124 1.88 -8.15 8.74
C SER A 124 0.39 -8.36 8.49
N PHE A 125 -0.22 -9.33 9.20
CA PHE A 125 -1.65 -9.60 9.10
C PHE A 125 -2.48 -8.44 9.65
N ILE A 126 -2.14 -7.95 10.86
CA ILE A 126 -2.81 -6.79 11.48
C ILE A 126 -2.71 -5.58 10.57
N TYR A 127 -1.50 -5.23 10.12
CA TYR A 127 -1.28 -4.11 9.22
C TYR A 127 -2.13 -4.22 7.96
N LYS A 128 -2.07 -5.37 7.27
CA LYS A 128 -2.86 -5.62 6.06
C LYS A 128 -4.36 -5.43 6.30
N VAL A 129 -4.91 -6.02 7.36
CA VAL A 129 -6.34 -5.90 7.70
C VAL A 129 -6.70 -4.45 7.97
N SER A 130 -5.91 -3.75 8.79
CA SER A 130 -6.12 -2.32 9.07
C SER A 130 -6.11 -1.47 7.81
N THR A 131 -5.15 -1.68 6.89
CA THR A 131 -5.10 -0.96 5.61
C THR A 131 -6.34 -1.22 4.76
N PHE A 132 -6.81 -2.48 4.68
CA PHE A 132 -8.04 -2.79 3.94
C PHE A 132 -9.29 -2.19 4.56
N VAL A 133 -9.42 -2.23 5.89
CA VAL A 133 -10.54 -1.61 6.60
C VAL A 133 -10.58 -0.11 6.30
N THR A 134 -9.44 0.58 6.41
CA THR A 134 -9.34 2.00 6.06
C THR A 134 -9.74 2.26 4.61
N ALA A 135 -9.24 1.48 3.65
CA ALA A 135 -9.59 1.62 2.24
C ALA A 135 -11.09 1.42 1.98
N ILE A 136 -11.71 0.45 2.63
CA ILE A 136 -13.16 0.21 2.53
C ILE A 136 -13.94 1.41 3.09
N MET A 137 -13.53 1.97 4.24
CA MET A 137 -14.18 3.15 4.81
C MET A 137 -14.17 4.33 3.83
N PHE A 138 -13.03 4.60 3.18
CA PHE A 138 -12.92 5.62 2.14
C PHE A 138 -13.76 5.31 0.89
N ALA A 139 -13.78 4.05 0.44
CA ALA A 139 -14.57 3.63 -0.72
C ALA A 139 -16.08 3.73 -0.50
N LEU A 140 -16.54 3.68 0.75
CA LEU A 140 -17.96 3.82 1.08
C LEU A 140 -18.46 5.27 0.98
N ILE A 141 -17.59 6.28 1.09
CA ILE A 141 -17.96 7.72 1.01
C ILE A 141 -18.83 8.03 -0.22
N PRO A 142 -18.40 7.74 -1.47
CA PRO A 142 -19.22 8.01 -2.66
C PRO A 142 -20.50 7.16 -2.75
N VAL A 143 -20.61 6.07 -1.99
CA VAL A 143 -21.75 5.14 -2.01
C VAL A 143 -22.87 5.58 -1.05
N ILE A 144 -22.56 6.38 -0.04
CA ILE A 144 -23.52 6.85 0.97
C ILE A 144 -24.67 7.65 0.34
N SER A 145 -24.37 8.67 -0.49
CA SER A 145 -25.40 9.52 -1.10
C SER A 145 -26.40 8.73 -1.96
N PRO A 146 -25.96 7.81 -2.87
CA PRO A 146 -26.87 6.93 -3.60
C PRO A 146 -27.75 6.04 -2.71
N ILE A 147 -27.21 5.43 -1.66
CA ILE A 147 -28.00 4.58 -0.75
C ILE A 147 -29.07 5.41 -0.05
N LEU A 148 -28.69 6.59 0.47
CA LEU A 148 -29.63 7.46 1.14
C LEU A 148 -30.74 7.95 0.20
N ASN A 149 -30.47 8.12 -1.09
CA ASN A 149 -31.49 8.51 -2.06
C ASN A 149 -32.58 7.43 -2.24
N ILE A 150 -32.27 6.16 -1.96
CA ILE A 150 -33.23 5.04 -2.00
C ILE A 150 -33.94 4.89 -0.66
N VAL A 151 -33.20 4.93 0.45
CA VAL A 151 -33.73 4.60 1.79
C VAL A 151 -34.45 5.79 2.44
N ALA A 152 -34.01 7.02 2.17
CA ALA A 152 -34.54 8.25 2.74
C ALA A 152 -34.50 9.38 1.69
N PRO A 153 -35.39 9.38 0.67
CA PRO A 153 -35.37 10.36 -0.39
C PRO A 153 -35.64 11.78 0.14
N LEU A 154 -34.93 12.76 -0.42
CA LEU A 154 -35.14 14.19 -0.16
C LEU A 154 -35.83 14.83 -1.36
N ASN A 155 -36.51 15.96 -1.15
CA ASN A 155 -37.13 16.75 -2.22
C ASN A 155 -36.09 17.41 -3.14
N GLU A 156 -34.85 17.55 -2.67
CA GLU A 156 -33.70 18.08 -3.41
C GLU A 156 -32.63 16.98 -3.62
N SER A 157 -31.85 17.11 -4.68
CA SER A 157 -30.75 16.18 -4.96
C SER A 157 -29.60 16.35 -3.98
N ARG A 158 -29.17 15.26 -3.34
CA ARG A 158 -27.95 15.27 -2.49
C ARG A 158 -26.69 15.52 -3.32
N SER A 159 -25.73 16.26 -2.75
CA SER A 159 -24.37 16.34 -3.30
C SER A 159 -23.76 14.95 -3.37
N ARG A 160 -23.00 14.71 -4.43
CA ARG A 160 -22.23 13.48 -4.58
C ARG A 160 -20.83 13.71 -4.01
N GLU A 161 -20.44 12.84 -3.09
CA GLU A 161 -19.13 12.92 -2.44
C GLU A 161 -18.07 12.15 -3.22
N PHE A 162 -16.81 12.54 -3.01
CA PHE A 162 -15.62 11.89 -3.56
C PHE A 162 -14.83 11.14 -2.47
N ILE A 163 -13.94 10.25 -2.87
CA ILE A 163 -13.09 9.48 -1.93
C ILE A 163 -12.10 10.39 -1.21
N TYR A 164 -11.57 11.37 -1.93
CA TYR A 164 -10.74 12.46 -1.39
C TYR A 164 -11.08 13.73 -2.17
N PRO A 165 -10.91 14.93 -1.58
CA PRO A 165 -11.23 16.16 -2.28
C PRO A 165 -10.19 16.38 -3.39
N ALA A 166 -10.65 16.73 -4.60
CA ALA A 166 -9.78 16.89 -5.78
C ALA A 166 -10.46 17.78 -6.82
N TYR A 167 -9.72 18.23 -7.83
CA TYR A 167 -10.26 19.00 -8.94
C TYR A 167 -9.82 18.41 -10.28
N TYR A 168 -10.79 18.02 -11.12
CA TYR A 168 -10.56 17.29 -12.37
C TYR A 168 -10.67 18.14 -13.65
N PHE A 169 -10.90 19.46 -13.55
CA PHE A 169 -11.10 20.37 -14.69
C PHE A 169 -12.20 19.95 -15.68
N VAL A 170 -13.16 19.16 -15.21
CA VAL A 170 -14.34 18.72 -15.97
C VAL A 170 -15.58 18.97 -15.13
N ASP A 171 -16.75 18.89 -15.76
CA ASP A 171 -18.02 18.90 -15.05
C ASP A 171 -18.13 17.64 -14.15
N GLU A 172 -18.04 17.86 -12.84
CA GLU A 172 -18.01 16.80 -11.84
C GLU A 172 -19.33 16.02 -11.77
N GLU A 173 -20.47 16.64 -12.07
CA GLU A 173 -21.77 15.98 -12.08
C GLU A 173 -21.88 15.05 -13.29
N ARG A 174 -21.48 15.54 -14.47
CA ARG A 174 -21.54 14.78 -15.73
C ARG A 174 -20.56 13.61 -15.74
N TYR A 175 -19.35 13.79 -15.19
CA TYR A 175 -18.28 12.80 -15.22
C TYR A 175 -18.07 12.05 -13.90
N TYR A 176 -19.00 12.19 -12.95
CA TYR A 176 -18.90 11.64 -11.59
C TYR A 176 -18.38 10.20 -11.52
N TYR A 177 -19.00 9.27 -12.26
CA TYR A 177 -18.65 7.85 -12.20
C TYR A 177 -17.24 7.57 -12.75
N VAL A 178 -16.79 8.35 -13.74
CA VAL A 178 -15.44 8.23 -14.29
C VAL A 178 -14.41 8.73 -13.27
N ILE A 179 -14.70 9.84 -12.60
CA ILE A 179 -13.86 10.39 -11.52
C ILE A 179 -13.75 9.39 -10.38
N VAL A 180 -14.87 8.85 -9.89
CA VAL A 180 -14.87 7.85 -8.81
C VAL A 180 -14.13 6.59 -9.23
N ALA A 181 -14.28 6.11 -10.46
CA ALA A 181 -13.54 4.95 -10.97
C ALA A 181 -12.01 5.20 -10.97
N HIS A 182 -11.57 6.39 -11.37
CA HIS A 182 -10.16 6.78 -11.27
C HIS A 182 -9.68 6.85 -9.80
N MET A 183 -10.49 7.40 -8.90
CA MET A 183 -10.16 7.46 -7.47
C MET A 183 -10.06 6.07 -6.84
N ILE A 184 -10.97 5.14 -7.17
CA ILE A 184 -10.92 3.74 -6.70
C ILE A 184 -9.66 3.05 -7.23
N THR A 185 -9.33 3.26 -8.51
CA THR A 185 -8.11 2.71 -9.12
C THR A 185 -6.86 3.24 -8.41
N SER A 186 -6.80 4.55 -8.18
CA SER A 186 -5.72 5.22 -7.45
C SER A 186 -5.57 4.67 -6.04
N MET A 187 -6.67 4.57 -5.29
CA MET A 187 -6.71 4.02 -3.94
C MET A 187 -6.25 2.56 -3.90
N SER A 188 -6.65 1.74 -4.88
CA SER A 188 -6.24 0.33 -4.97
C SER A 188 -4.74 0.19 -5.17
N ILE A 189 -4.16 1.03 -6.04
CA ILE A 189 -2.71 1.11 -6.24
C ILE A 189 -2.02 1.57 -4.95
N ILE A 190 -2.55 2.61 -4.28
CA ILE A 190 -1.99 3.10 -3.02
C ILE A 190 -1.92 1.98 -1.99
N VAL A 191 -3.03 1.30 -1.74
CA VAL A 191 -3.12 0.18 -0.81
C VAL A 191 -2.11 -0.92 -1.17
N ALA A 192 -1.98 -1.27 -2.45
CA ALA A 192 -1.07 -2.31 -2.89
C ALA A 192 0.41 -1.94 -2.65
N VAL A 193 0.82 -0.69 -2.93
CA VAL A 193 2.18 -0.20 -2.66
C VAL A 193 2.49 -0.23 -1.17
N TYR A 194 1.58 0.32 -0.34
CA TYR A 194 1.76 0.36 1.11
C TYR A 194 1.88 -1.04 1.71
N ILE A 195 1.00 -1.97 1.31
CA ILE A 195 1.08 -3.36 1.77
C ILE A 195 2.39 -4.02 1.33
N ALA A 196 2.83 -3.82 0.08
CA ALA A 196 4.08 -4.41 -0.41
C ALA A 196 5.29 -3.89 0.37
N CYS A 197 5.42 -2.56 0.50
CA CYS A 197 6.59 -1.93 1.12
C CYS A 197 6.60 -2.09 2.65
N ASP A 198 5.48 -1.88 3.34
CA ASP A 198 5.47 -1.85 4.80
C ASP A 198 5.56 -3.26 5.39
N ILE A 199 4.93 -4.25 4.75
CA ILE A 199 5.11 -5.64 5.16
C ILE A 199 6.54 -6.09 4.90
N SER A 200 7.14 -5.76 3.75
CA SER A 200 8.56 -6.06 3.50
C SER A 200 9.45 -5.52 4.62
N LEU A 201 9.23 -4.27 5.02
CA LEU A 201 9.96 -3.63 6.11
C LEU A 201 9.74 -4.35 7.45
N ILE A 202 8.50 -4.75 7.78
CA ILE A 202 8.19 -5.54 8.98
C ILE A 202 8.99 -6.85 8.97
N LEU A 203 9.05 -7.56 7.83
CA LEU A 203 9.82 -8.80 7.74
C LEU A 203 11.31 -8.55 7.98
N PHE A 204 11.90 -7.52 7.34
CA PHE A 204 13.32 -7.19 7.52
C PHE A 204 13.65 -6.79 8.96
N VAL A 205 12.81 -5.96 9.58
CA VAL A 205 13.01 -5.51 10.97
C VAL A 205 12.92 -6.69 11.92
N GLN A 206 11.89 -7.52 11.82
CA GLN A 206 11.73 -8.66 12.72
C GLN A 206 12.83 -9.71 12.54
N HIS A 207 13.26 -9.93 11.30
CA HIS A 207 14.40 -10.81 11.00
C HIS A 207 15.69 -10.26 11.61
N GLY A 208 15.98 -8.97 11.43
CA GLY A 208 17.12 -8.30 12.06
C GLY A 208 17.09 -8.40 13.59
N CYS A 209 15.94 -8.16 14.21
CA CYS A 209 15.76 -8.34 15.65
C CYS A 209 16.02 -9.78 16.11
N ALA A 210 15.66 -10.78 15.31
CA ALA A 210 15.92 -12.18 15.62
C ALA A 210 17.43 -12.46 15.65
N LEU A 211 18.18 -11.94 14.67
CA LEU A 211 19.64 -12.09 14.61
C LEU A 211 20.34 -11.39 15.78
N LEU A 212 19.89 -10.19 16.15
CA LEU A 212 20.41 -9.47 17.32
C LEU A 212 20.20 -10.29 18.60
N ALA A 213 18.98 -10.80 18.81
CA ALA A 213 18.65 -11.63 19.97
C ALA A 213 19.48 -12.93 20.03
N ILE A 214 19.77 -13.54 18.88
CA ILE A 214 20.65 -14.72 18.79
C ILE A 214 22.09 -14.36 19.16
N SER A 215 22.58 -13.21 18.72
CA SER A 215 23.95 -12.75 19.02
C SER A 215 24.15 -12.31 20.48
N GLY A 216 23.08 -12.31 21.30
CA GLY A 216 23.14 -11.94 22.71
C GLY A 216 23.19 -10.42 22.96
N MET A 217 22.75 -9.63 21.98
CA MET A 217 22.56 -8.16 22.10
C MET A 217 21.13 -7.81 22.51
#